data_AF-A0A3D1R0B6-F1
#
_entry.id   AF-A0A3D1R0B6-F1
#
_cell.length_a   1.000
_cell.length_b   1.000
_cell.length_c   1.000
_cell.angle_alpha   90.00
_cell.angle_beta   90.00
_cell.angle_gamma   90.00
#
_symmetry.space_group_name_H-M   'P 1'
#
loop_
_entity.id
_entity.type
_entity.pdbx_description
1 polymer ?
#
loop_
_entity_poly.entity_id
_entity_poly.type
_entity_poly.pdbx_seq_one_letter_code
_entity_poly.pdbx_strand_id
1 'polypeptide(L)'
;PRLESWPLESVASVSARDRAGLGSLEAFSETGRLACFRYTVARVGEAKALAEAFAAVRAGEAAAAGNRSQHEAPEAAEAEAPARLGVLLRLLRFARPHLEVLALGVALTLGTTAAGLVPPYVTWPLVDEILAPYQNQVQQAREATGVGEAQRHERLEQVREKGAAPFSRVPWYLSAMLGAALLAWALGWAQGWVLARLSERVSADLRNTTYAHLHKLSLEFFSAKRTGDLVSRISSDTDRICYFLSDTLMDFVTDLVMIAGVAAMLFYMDPVLALVTLCSFPLVAFLTFRTRRRLSRGFLRGSRAWAEMTSVLADTIPGIRVVKAFAQERREVQRFRAANARIVEVNDRVNRLWTFFWPMVALVNQFGLIIAWAFGAWRVFDQQITVGVLTAFLAYIGRFYARLESMTRMANSTQRAAASAQRIFEVLDRVPSVPEPARPVQPGRLRGQIELSGVSFRFGNRLVVDEVSLKVEPGEMIGLVGATGAGKSTL
;
A
#
# COMPACT_ATOMS: atom_id res chain seq x y z
N PRO A 1 41.13 -12.68 -16.31
CA PRO A 1 41.23 -13.09 -17.73
C PRO A 1 42.55 -12.57 -18.33
N ARG A 2 43.39 -13.44 -18.88
CA ARG A 2 44.57 -13.02 -19.65
C ARG A 2 44.07 -12.33 -20.91
N LEU A 3 44.62 -11.15 -21.19
CA LEU A 3 44.28 -10.38 -22.38
C LEU A 3 45.07 -10.99 -23.54
N GLU A 4 44.37 -11.65 -24.45
CA GLU A 4 44.95 -12.22 -25.66
C GLU A 4 44.66 -11.26 -26.82
N SER A 5 45.69 -10.94 -27.60
CA SER A 5 45.61 -10.01 -28.73
C SER A 5 46.20 -10.65 -29.97
N TRP A 6 45.48 -10.58 -31.08
CA TRP A 6 45.93 -11.06 -32.39
C TRP A 6 45.97 -9.90 -33.38
N PRO A 7 47.00 -9.82 -34.25
CA PRO A 7 46.98 -8.91 -35.39
C PRO A 7 45.75 -9.15 -36.26
N LEU A 8 45.13 -8.09 -36.80
CA LEU A 8 43.92 -8.23 -37.61
C LEU A 8 44.15 -9.11 -38.85
N GLU A 9 45.36 -9.05 -39.41
CA GLU A 9 45.79 -9.83 -40.58
C GLU A 9 45.89 -11.34 -40.31
N SER A 10 46.08 -11.76 -39.06
CA SER A 10 46.21 -13.18 -38.71
C SER A 10 44.86 -13.87 -38.49
N VAL A 11 43.77 -13.10 -38.41
CA VAL A 11 42.41 -13.61 -38.22
C VAL A 11 41.70 -13.63 -39.59
N ALA A 12 41.51 -14.82 -40.14
CA ALA A 12 40.82 -15.03 -41.41
C ALA A 12 39.31 -14.79 -41.30
N SER A 13 38.68 -15.27 -40.22
CA SER A 13 37.25 -15.10 -39.97
C SER A 13 36.88 -15.17 -38.49
N VAL A 14 35.78 -14.51 -38.13
CA VAL A 14 35.14 -14.62 -36.81
C VAL A 14 33.70 -15.08 -37.03
N SER A 15 33.29 -16.16 -36.35
CA SER A 15 31.94 -16.71 -36.49
C SER A 15 31.26 -16.87 -35.12
N ALA A 16 30.01 -16.44 -35.05
CA ALA A 16 29.16 -16.62 -33.88
C ALA A 16 28.12 -17.71 -34.18
N ARG A 17 28.11 -18.79 -33.39
CA ARG A 17 27.13 -19.88 -33.48
C ARG A 17 26.34 -19.97 -32.18
N ASP A 18 25.05 -20.24 -32.28
CA ASP A 18 24.17 -20.49 -31.13
C ASP A 18 23.59 -21.91 -31.20
N ARG A 19 23.64 -22.64 -30.09
CA ARG A 19 22.96 -23.92 -29.92
C ARG A 19 22.32 -24.00 -28.53
N ALA A 20 20.99 -24.00 -28.51
CA ALA A 20 20.18 -24.34 -27.34
C ALA A 20 20.54 -23.57 -26.04
N GLY A 21 20.87 -22.29 -26.15
CA GLY A 21 21.06 -21.42 -24.98
C GLY A 21 22.51 -21.12 -24.60
N LEU A 22 23.46 -21.79 -25.27
CA LEU A 22 24.90 -21.58 -25.16
C LEU A 22 25.45 -21.29 -26.55
N GLY A 23 25.98 -20.09 -26.73
CA GLY A 23 26.65 -19.67 -27.94
C GLY A 23 28.17 -19.80 -27.86
N SER A 24 28.79 -19.97 -29.03
CA SER A 24 30.24 -19.97 -29.20
C SER A 24 30.63 -18.90 -30.21
N LEU A 25 31.61 -18.06 -29.85
CA LEU A 25 32.29 -17.13 -30.74
C LEU A 25 33.67 -17.71 -31.04
N GLU A 26 33.93 -18.02 -32.30
CA GLU A 26 35.16 -18.66 -32.73
C GLU A 26 35.92 -17.75 -33.70
N ALA A 27 37.21 -17.54 -33.45
CA ALA A 27 38.12 -16.85 -34.35
C ALA A 27 39.03 -17.88 -35.03
N PHE A 28 39.19 -17.75 -36.35
CA PHE A 28 39.97 -18.65 -37.19
C PHE A 28 41.09 -17.88 -37.90
N SER A 29 42.27 -18.47 -38.01
CA SER A 29 43.32 -18.11 -38.97
C SER A 29 43.16 -18.95 -40.25
N GLU A 30 44.01 -18.72 -41.25
CA GLU A 30 44.08 -19.56 -42.45
C GLU A 30 44.51 -21.01 -42.15
N THR A 31 45.19 -21.22 -41.02
CA THR A 31 45.80 -22.50 -40.64
C THR A 31 45.06 -23.23 -39.51
N GLY A 32 44.05 -22.61 -38.89
CA GLY A 32 43.28 -23.26 -37.82
C GLY A 32 42.46 -22.32 -36.93
N ARG A 33 41.88 -22.87 -35.85
CA ARG A 33 41.10 -22.08 -34.87
C ARG A 33 42.03 -21.40 -33.87
N LEU A 34 41.98 -20.07 -33.80
CA LEU A 34 42.80 -19.26 -32.88
C LEU A 34 42.21 -19.21 -31.48
N ALA A 35 40.89 -18.99 -31.37
CA ALA A 35 40.21 -18.86 -30.08
C ALA A 35 38.75 -19.31 -30.16
N CYS A 36 38.21 -19.75 -29.01
CA CYS A 36 36.80 -20.13 -28.85
C CYS A 36 36.30 -19.59 -27.51
N PHE A 37 35.34 -18.66 -27.57
CA PHE A 37 34.69 -18.07 -26.39
C PHE A 37 33.26 -18.59 -26.27
N ARG A 38 32.85 -19.02 -25.08
CA ARG A 38 31.47 -19.43 -24.81
C ARG A 38 30.70 -18.29 -24.16
N TYR A 39 29.49 -18.02 -24.66
CA TYR A 39 28.60 -17.00 -24.14
C TYR A 39 27.18 -17.55 -23.95
N THR A 40 26.40 -16.90 -23.08
CA THR A 40 24.99 -17.26 -22.83
C THR A 40 24.07 -16.45 -23.74
N VAL A 41 22.79 -16.85 -23.86
CA VAL A 41 21.77 -16.16 -24.70
C VAL A 41 21.76 -14.64 -24.52
N ALA A 42 21.99 -14.15 -23.30
CA ALA A 42 21.99 -12.73 -22.99
C ALA A 42 23.02 -11.90 -23.78
N ARG A 43 24.03 -12.53 -24.39
CA ARG A 43 25.13 -11.87 -25.12
C ARG A 43 25.16 -12.23 -26.61
N VAL A 44 24.10 -12.87 -27.13
CA VAL A 44 24.01 -13.27 -28.57
C VAL A 44 24.09 -12.06 -29.50
N GLY A 45 23.40 -10.96 -29.15
CA GLY A 45 23.42 -9.74 -29.96
C GLY A 45 24.83 -9.12 -30.05
N GLU A 46 25.54 -9.05 -28.93
CA GLU A 46 26.91 -8.52 -28.88
C GLU A 46 27.90 -9.41 -29.65
N ALA A 47 27.75 -10.73 -29.55
CA ALA A 47 28.61 -11.69 -30.26
C ALA A 47 28.42 -11.63 -31.78
N LYS A 48 27.17 -11.46 -32.26
CA LYS A 48 26.88 -11.27 -33.69
C LYS A 48 27.40 -9.92 -34.19
N ALA A 49 27.15 -8.84 -33.46
CA ALA A 49 27.62 -7.51 -33.81
C ALA A 49 29.15 -7.47 -33.94
N LEU A 50 29.88 -8.18 -33.08
CA LEU A 50 31.34 -8.29 -33.17
C LEU A 50 31.80 -9.04 -34.43
N ALA A 51 31.13 -10.15 -34.78
CA ALA A 51 31.45 -10.92 -35.98
C ALA A 51 31.16 -10.12 -37.27
N GLU A 52 30.05 -9.38 -37.29
CA GLU A 52 29.66 -8.49 -38.39
C GLU A 52 30.62 -7.30 -38.52
N ALA A 53 30.97 -6.65 -37.41
CA ALA A 53 31.95 -5.56 -37.41
C ALA A 53 33.33 -6.02 -37.90
N PHE A 54 33.75 -7.23 -37.53
CA PHE A 54 35.00 -7.81 -38.03
C PHE A 54 34.95 -8.04 -39.56
N ALA A 55 33.83 -8.58 -40.07
CA ALA A 55 33.64 -8.78 -41.50
C ALA A 55 33.64 -7.44 -42.29
N ALA A 56 33.00 -6.40 -41.75
CA ALA A 56 32.98 -5.06 -42.36
C ALA A 56 34.38 -4.43 -42.44
N VAL A 57 35.15 -4.48 -41.34
CA VAL A 57 36.54 -3.99 -41.33
C VAL A 57 37.40 -4.73 -42.35
N ARG A 58 37.21 -6.04 -42.49
CA ARG A 58 37.92 -6.87 -43.48
C ARG A 58 37.52 -6.59 -44.92
N ALA A 59 36.29 -6.14 -45.16
CA ALA A 59 35.80 -5.74 -46.48
C ALA A 59 36.25 -4.33 -46.89
N GLY A 60 36.98 -3.62 -46.03
CA GLY A 60 37.40 -2.23 -46.27
C GLY A 60 36.29 -1.20 -46.05
N GLU A 61 35.16 -1.62 -45.49
CA GLU A 61 34.08 -0.73 -45.12
C GLU A 61 34.45 -0.03 -43.80
N ALA A 62 34.23 1.28 -43.73
CA ALA A 62 34.38 2.01 -42.47
C ALA A 62 33.50 1.32 -41.45
N ALA A 63 34.10 0.73 -40.41
CA ALA A 63 33.38 0.06 -39.34
C ALA A 63 32.25 0.98 -38.93
N ALA A 64 31.01 0.60 -39.26
CA ALA A 64 29.85 1.31 -38.77
C ALA A 64 30.08 1.36 -37.27
N ALA A 65 30.37 2.55 -36.74
CA ALA A 65 30.34 2.80 -35.32
C ALA A 65 28.88 2.59 -34.98
N GLY A 66 28.55 1.30 -34.78
CA GLY A 66 27.21 0.83 -34.55
C GLY A 66 26.74 1.74 -33.45
N ASN A 67 25.70 2.51 -33.79
CA ASN A 67 24.93 3.27 -32.82
C ASN A 67 25.00 2.44 -31.55
N ARG A 68 25.48 3.03 -30.45
CA ARG A 68 25.21 2.46 -29.13
C ARG A 68 23.69 2.45 -29.06
N SER A 69 23.09 1.42 -29.66
CA SER A 69 21.74 1.01 -29.40
C SER A 69 21.86 0.73 -27.93
N GLN A 70 21.34 1.70 -27.17
CA GLN A 70 20.54 1.43 -26.01
C GLN A 70 19.66 0.24 -26.38
N HIS A 71 20.23 -0.96 -26.31
CA HIS A 71 19.50 -2.12 -25.85
C HIS A 71 19.29 -1.82 -24.37
N GLU A 72 18.39 -0.85 -24.11
CA GLU A 72 17.35 -1.10 -23.15
C GLU A 72 16.87 -2.50 -23.51
N ALA A 73 17.19 -3.46 -22.64
CA ALA A 73 16.44 -4.69 -22.61
C ALA A 73 14.97 -4.30 -22.80
N PRO A 74 14.20 -4.96 -23.68
CA PRO A 74 12.79 -4.66 -23.78
C PRO A 74 12.28 -4.64 -22.35
N GLU A 75 11.79 -3.48 -21.94
CA GLU A 75 11.32 -3.19 -20.60
C GLU A 75 10.17 -4.16 -20.36
N ALA A 76 10.54 -5.38 -19.97
CA ALA A 76 9.64 -6.50 -19.87
C ALA A 76 8.91 -6.31 -18.56
N ALA A 77 7.62 -6.06 -18.72
CA ALA A 77 6.62 -5.79 -17.70
C ALA A 77 6.64 -4.35 -17.17
N GLU A 78 5.84 -3.53 -17.87
CA GLU A 78 4.95 -2.52 -17.30
C GLU A 78 5.58 -1.64 -16.23
N ALA A 79 5.88 -0.39 -16.60
CA ALA A 79 5.95 0.70 -15.65
C ALA A 79 4.69 0.68 -14.78
N GLU A 80 4.77 0.08 -13.58
CA GLU A 80 3.72 0.11 -12.58
C GLU A 80 3.41 1.59 -12.34
N ALA A 81 2.30 2.05 -12.91
CA ALA A 81 1.78 3.37 -12.68
C ALA A 81 1.66 3.57 -11.16
N PRO A 82 1.97 4.77 -10.63
CA PRO A 82 1.82 5.01 -9.20
C PRO A 82 0.40 4.58 -8.79
N ALA A 83 0.31 3.71 -7.79
CA ALA A 83 -0.94 3.10 -7.34
C ALA A 83 -2.03 4.17 -7.24
N ARG A 84 -3.04 4.07 -8.11
CA ARG A 84 -4.09 5.08 -8.19
C ARG A 84 -5.04 4.84 -7.02
N LEU A 85 -5.13 5.80 -6.11
CA LEU A 85 -6.07 5.73 -4.98
C LEU A 85 -7.53 5.51 -5.45
N GLY A 86 -7.87 5.93 -6.67
CA GLY A 86 -9.18 5.65 -7.28
C GLY A 86 -9.50 4.16 -7.46
N VAL A 87 -8.51 3.27 -7.45
CA VAL A 87 -8.73 1.82 -7.48
C VAL A 87 -9.39 1.32 -6.19
N LEU A 88 -9.08 1.95 -5.04
CA LEU A 88 -9.72 1.61 -3.78
C LEU A 88 -11.23 1.90 -3.80
N LEU A 89 -11.69 2.90 -4.57
CA LEU A 89 -13.13 3.16 -4.73
C LEU A 89 -13.86 1.98 -5.38
N ARG A 90 -13.16 1.16 -6.18
CA ARG A 90 -13.75 -0.04 -6.76
C ARG A 90 -14.03 -1.12 -5.73
N LEU A 91 -13.38 -1.08 -4.56
CA LEU A 91 -13.68 -1.98 -3.44
C LEU A 91 -15.08 -1.74 -2.87
N LEU A 92 -15.63 -0.52 -3.02
CA LEU A 92 -16.99 -0.20 -2.58
C LEU A 92 -18.04 -1.08 -3.28
N ARG A 93 -17.75 -1.63 -4.46
CA ARG A 93 -18.65 -2.57 -5.15
C ARG A 93 -18.85 -3.86 -4.35
N PHE A 94 -17.82 -4.31 -3.62
CA PHE A 94 -17.87 -5.50 -2.77
C PHE A 94 -18.48 -5.19 -1.40
N ALA A 95 -18.52 -3.92 -0.98
CA ALA A 95 -19.22 -3.49 0.22
C ALA A 95 -20.74 -3.30 0.00
N ARG A 96 -21.19 -3.12 -1.26
CA ARG A 96 -22.61 -2.91 -1.61
C ARG A 96 -23.58 -3.97 -1.07
N PRO A 97 -23.27 -5.28 -1.10
CA PRO A 97 -24.14 -6.31 -0.52
C PRO A 97 -24.33 -6.18 0.99
N HIS A 98 -23.50 -5.39 1.66
CA HIS A 98 -23.48 -5.23 3.11
C HIS A 98 -23.75 -3.80 3.56
N LEU A 99 -24.52 -3.04 2.78
CA LEU A 99 -24.85 -1.63 3.08
C LEU A 99 -25.55 -1.46 4.43
N GLU A 100 -26.38 -2.40 4.85
CA GLU A 100 -27.06 -2.34 6.15
C GLU A 100 -26.06 -2.38 7.32
N VAL A 101 -25.08 -3.29 7.23
CA VAL A 101 -24.03 -3.46 8.23
C VAL A 101 -23.10 -2.24 8.24
N LEU A 102 -22.79 -1.70 7.06
CA LEU A 102 -22.02 -0.47 6.92
C LEU A 102 -22.76 0.73 7.53
N ALA A 103 -24.06 0.87 7.27
CA ALA A 103 -24.90 1.94 7.82
C ALA A 103 -24.98 1.83 9.36
N LEU A 104 -25.14 0.62 9.88
CA LEU A 104 -25.05 0.35 11.33
C LEU A 104 -23.68 0.77 11.88
N GLY A 105 -22.59 0.42 11.20
CA GLY A 105 -21.24 0.83 11.57
C GLY A 105 -21.11 2.36 11.66
N VAL A 106 -21.59 3.09 10.65
CA VAL A 106 -21.59 4.56 10.62
C VAL A 106 -22.45 5.14 11.75
N ALA A 107 -23.64 4.59 12.00
CA ALA A 107 -24.50 5.02 13.09
C ALA A 107 -23.83 4.83 14.46
N LEU A 108 -23.16 3.69 14.65
CA LEU A 108 -22.36 3.42 15.85
C LEU A 108 -21.18 4.39 15.97
N THR A 109 -20.47 4.70 14.87
CA THR A 109 -19.40 5.72 14.86
C THR A 109 -19.91 7.10 15.29
N LEU A 110 -21.07 7.52 14.78
CA LEU A 110 -21.71 8.78 15.17
C LEU A 110 -22.09 8.77 16.65
N GLY A 111 -22.68 7.68 17.13
CA GLY A 111 -23.04 7.51 18.55
C GLY A 111 -21.82 7.52 19.48
N THR A 112 -20.78 6.76 19.14
CA THR A 112 -19.50 6.74 19.87
C THR A 112 -18.86 8.12 19.89
N THR A 113 -18.91 8.84 18.78
CA THR A 113 -18.37 10.21 18.70
C THR A 113 -19.16 11.15 19.58
N ALA A 114 -20.49 11.15 19.50
CA ALA A 114 -21.35 12.00 20.31
C ALA A 114 -21.14 11.74 21.81
N ALA A 115 -21.14 10.48 22.24
CA ALA A 115 -20.84 10.09 23.62
C ALA A 115 -19.42 10.53 24.03
N GLY A 116 -18.47 10.37 23.11
CA GLY A 116 -17.09 10.80 23.29
C GLY A 116 -16.98 12.31 23.52
N LEU A 117 -17.82 13.15 22.91
CA LEU A 117 -17.77 14.61 23.07
C LEU A 117 -18.29 15.09 24.44
N VAL A 118 -19.05 14.28 25.19
CA VAL A 118 -19.67 14.72 26.45
C VAL A 118 -18.69 15.08 27.56
N PRO A 119 -17.63 14.31 27.87
CA PRO A 119 -16.80 14.60 29.06
C PRO A 119 -16.10 15.97 29.05
N PRO A 120 -15.47 16.42 27.94
CA PRO A 120 -14.94 17.78 27.89
C PRO A 120 -16.04 18.85 28.03
N TYR A 121 -17.22 18.63 27.44
CA TYR A 121 -18.35 19.54 27.59
C TYR A 121 -18.79 19.67 29.05
N VAL A 122 -18.93 18.57 29.78
CA VAL A 122 -19.34 18.56 31.20
C VAL A 122 -18.29 19.20 32.12
N THR A 123 -17.02 19.20 31.70
CA THR A 123 -15.94 19.87 32.44
C THR A 123 -16.16 21.37 32.52
N TRP A 124 -16.77 21.99 31.49
CA TRP A 124 -17.05 23.42 31.47
C TRP A 124 -17.98 23.88 32.63
N PRO A 125 -19.24 23.42 32.75
CA PRO A 125 -20.12 23.83 33.84
C PRO A 125 -19.61 23.35 35.21
N LEU A 126 -18.91 22.22 35.28
CA LEU A 126 -18.28 21.76 36.53
C LEU A 126 -17.27 22.79 37.07
N VAL A 127 -16.45 23.37 36.19
CA VAL A 127 -15.46 24.38 36.57
C VAL A 127 -16.14 25.71 36.90
N ASP A 128 -17.04 26.19 36.03
CA ASP A 128 -17.61 27.54 36.16
C ASP A 128 -18.69 27.66 37.24
N GLU A 129 -19.53 26.64 37.42
CA GLU A 129 -20.66 26.72 38.36
C GLU A 129 -20.28 26.28 39.78
N ILE A 130 -19.26 25.42 39.92
CA ILE A 130 -18.95 24.78 41.20
C ILE A 130 -17.54 25.15 41.67
N LEU A 131 -16.51 24.81 40.88
CA LEU A 131 -15.13 24.89 41.37
C LEU A 131 -14.64 26.34 41.50
N ALA A 132 -14.80 27.17 40.47
CA ALA A 132 -14.32 28.54 40.48
C ALA A 132 -15.05 29.43 41.51
N PRO A 133 -16.39 29.41 41.64
CA PRO A 133 -17.10 30.19 42.66
C PRO A 133 -16.73 29.78 44.08
N TYR A 134 -16.64 28.46 44.34
CA TYR A 134 -16.24 27.95 45.64
C TYR A 134 -14.83 28.40 46.02
N GLN A 135 -13.88 28.31 45.10
CA GLN A 135 -12.50 28.78 45.33
C GLN A 135 -12.45 30.27 45.65
N ASN A 136 -13.20 31.10 44.92
CA ASN A 136 -13.27 32.54 45.16
C ASN A 136 -13.84 32.86 46.55
N GLN A 137 -14.89 32.17 46.98
CA GLN A 137 -15.49 32.36 48.32
C GLN A 137 -14.54 31.94 49.43
N VAL A 138 -13.84 30.82 49.27
CA VAL A 138 -12.83 30.36 50.24
C VAL A 138 -11.68 31.36 50.33
N GLN A 139 -11.22 31.90 49.20
CA GLN A 139 -10.15 32.91 49.18
C GLN A 139 -10.59 34.19 49.90
N GLN A 140 -11.80 34.70 49.63
CA GLN A 140 -12.36 35.88 50.31
C GLN A 140 -12.51 35.66 51.82
N ALA A 141 -12.95 34.48 52.25
CA ALA A 141 -13.04 34.15 53.67
C ALA A 141 -11.66 34.06 54.34
N ARG A 142 -10.63 33.62 53.60
CA ARG A 142 -9.24 33.60 54.09
C ARG A 142 -8.63 35.00 54.16
N GLU A 143 -8.86 35.86 53.18
CA GLU A 143 -8.16 37.15 53.09
C GLU A 143 -8.84 38.29 53.85
N ALA A 144 -10.02 38.03 54.43
CA ALA A 144 -10.75 39.01 55.24
C ALA A 144 -9.90 39.59 56.38
N THR A 145 -9.42 40.81 56.19
CA THR A 145 -8.55 41.54 57.13
C THR A 145 -9.37 42.13 58.28
N GLY A 146 -8.86 42.09 59.51
CA GLY A 146 -9.55 42.63 60.70
C GLY A 146 -10.52 41.66 61.39
N VAL A 147 -10.45 40.37 61.05
CA VAL A 147 -11.29 39.30 61.61
C VAL A 147 -10.43 38.43 62.52
N GLY A 148 -10.85 38.21 63.78
CA GLY A 148 -10.14 37.30 64.69
C GLY A 148 -10.14 35.85 64.18
N GLU A 149 -9.16 35.03 64.61
CA GLU A 149 -9.01 33.63 64.13
C GLU A 149 -10.31 32.82 64.26
N ALA A 150 -11.05 32.99 65.37
CA ALA A 150 -12.33 32.34 65.60
C ALA A 150 -13.40 32.72 64.55
N GLN A 151 -13.54 34.00 64.22
CA GLN A 151 -14.50 34.46 63.20
C GLN A 151 -14.07 34.06 61.78
N ARG A 152 -12.77 33.93 61.52
CA ARG A 152 -12.26 33.41 60.24
C ARG A 152 -12.60 31.93 60.08
N HIS A 153 -12.48 31.14 61.15
CA HIS A 153 -12.95 29.75 61.18
C HIS A 153 -14.46 29.65 60.93
N GLU A 154 -15.26 30.47 61.60
CA GLU A 154 -16.72 30.50 61.42
C GLU A 154 -17.11 30.87 59.97
N ARG A 155 -16.43 31.84 59.34
CA ARG A 155 -16.64 32.20 57.93
C ARG A 155 -16.29 31.06 56.97
N LEU A 156 -15.22 30.31 57.24
CA LEU A 156 -14.83 29.16 56.44
C LEU A 156 -15.84 28.01 56.55
N GLU A 157 -16.39 27.80 57.76
CA GLU A 157 -17.49 26.84 57.97
C GLU A 157 -18.75 27.28 57.22
N GLN A 158 -19.13 28.56 57.28
CA GLN A 158 -20.25 29.09 56.52
C GLN A 158 -20.07 28.96 54.99
N VAL A 159 -18.87 29.21 54.47
CA VAL A 159 -18.56 29.01 53.04
C VAL A 159 -18.63 27.52 52.68
N ARG A 160 -18.15 26.63 53.55
CA ARG A 160 -18.23 25.19 53.34
C ARG A 160 -19.68 24.69 53.33
N GLU A 161 -20.52 25.18 54.24
CA GLU A 161 -21.95 24.86 54.27
C GLU A 161 -22.69 25.39 53.04
N LYS A 162 -22.46 26.66 52.66
CA LYS A 162 -23.04 27.25 51.44
C LYS A 162 -22.54 26.56 50.17
N GLY A 163 -21.28 26.12 50.15
CA GLY A 163 -20.66 25.37 49.06
C GLY A 163 -21.14 23.92 48.96
N ALA A 164 -21.66 23.33 50.04
CA ALA A 164 -22.17 21.96 50.04
C ALA A 164 -23.38 21.78 49.10
N ALA A 165 -24.24 22.79 48.98
CA ALA A 165 -25.42 22.76 48.13
C ALA A 165 -25.09 22.66 46.62
N PRO A 166 -24.23 23.52 46.02
CA PRO A 166 -23.79 23.33 44.64
C PRO A 166 -22.88 22.11 44.47
N PHE A 167 -22.08 21.74 45.48
CA PHE A 167 -21.22 20.56 45.42
C PHE A 167 -22.02 19.24 45.31
N SER A 168 -23.28 19.20 45.76
CA SER A 168 -24.16 18.04 45.57
C SER A 168 -24.46 17.73 44.09
N ARG A 169 -24.19 18.66 43.18
CA ARG A 169 -24.30 18.46 41.72
C ARG A 169 -23.07 17.77 41.12
N VAL A 170 -21.92 17.77 41.80
CA VAL A 170 -20.69 17.14 41.32
C VAL A 170 -20.87 15.65 41.03
N PRO A 171 -21.49 14.82 41.91
CA PRO A 171 -21.78 13.43 41.61
C PRO A 171 -22.61 13.26 40.33
N TRP A 172 -23.57 14.13 40.05
CA TRP A 172 -24.36 14.07 38.80
C TRP A 172 -23.51 14.36 37.56
N TYR A 173 -22.64 15.36 37.61
CA TYR A 173 -21.69 15.64 36.53
C TYR A 173 -20.72 14.47 36.33
N LEU A 174 -20.17 13.90 37.40
CA LEU A 174 -19.29 12.74 37.33
C LEU A 174 -20.02 11.48 36.83
N SER A 175 -21.25 11.24 37.27
CA SER A 175 -22.10 10.15 36.77
C SER A 175 -22.46 10.33 35.31
N ALA A 176 -22.69 11.55 34.84
CA ALA A 176 -22.90 11.85 33.42
C ALA A 176 -21.62 11.58 32.60
N MET A 177 -20.45 12.00 33.09
CA MET A 177 -19.16 11.71 32.46
C MET A 177 -18.89 10.20 32.40
N LEU A 178 -19.12 9.48 33.50
CA LEU A 178 -18.95 8.04 33.58
C LEU A 178 -19.94 7.31 32.67
N GLY A 179 -21.21 7.71 32.68
CA GLY A 179 -22.26 7.15 31.82
C GLY A 179 -21.94 7.34 30.34
N ALA A 180 -21.49 8.55 29.96
CA ALA A 180 -21.05 8.82 28.60
C ALA A 180 -19.79 8.04 28.22
N ALA A 181 -18.83 7.86 29.13
CA ALA A 181 -17.63 7.07 28.89
C ALA A 181 -17.96 5.57 28.71
N LEU A 182 -18.84 5.01 29.54
CA LEU A 182 -19.33 3.63 29.42
C LEU A 182 -20.12 3.42 28.13
N LEU A 183 -20.97 4.39 27.76
CA LEU A 183 -21.70 4.36 26.50
C LEU A 183 -20.73 4.42 25.30
N ALA A 184 -19.76 5.33 25.31
CA ALA A 184 -18.75 5.42 24.26
C ALA A 184 -17.93 4.13 24.16
N TRP A 185 -17.58 3.51 25.28
CA TRP A 185 -16.89 2.22 25.31
C TRP A 185 -17.75 1.09 24.72
N ALA A 186 -19.01 0.97 25.14
CA ALA A 186 -19.93 -0.06 24.65
C ALA A 186 -20.24 0.10 23.15
N LEU A 187 -20.51 1.33 22.71
CA LEU A 187 -20.71 1.65 21.29
C LEU A 187 -19.44 1.43 20.48
N GLY A 188 -18.27 1.81 20.99
CA GLY A 188 -16.99 1.56 20.35
C GLY A 188 -16.67 0.07 20.20
N TRP A 189 -16.99 -0.73 21.22
CA TRP A 189 -16.88 -2.19 21.14
C TRP A 189 -17.82 -2.79 20.10
N ALA A 190 -19.10 -2.39 20.11
CA ALA A 190 -20.08 -2.83 19.12
C ALA A 190 -19.68 -2.41 17.70
N GLN A 191 -19.19 -1.17 17.54
CA GLN A 191 -18.67 -0.63 16.29
C GLN A 191 -17.52 -1.49 15.77
N GLY A 192 -16.50 -1.75 16.60
CA GLY A 192 -15.35 -2.56 16.23
C GLY A 192 -15.74 -3.98 15.81
N TRP A 193 -16.68 -4.59 16.54
CA TRP A 193 -17.20 -5.91 16.20
C TRP A 193 -17.97 -5.95 14.88
N VAL A 194 -18.91 -5.02 14.66
CA VAL A 194 -19.68 -4.91 13.41
C VAL A 194 -18.77 -4.71 12.20
N LEU A 195 -17.80 -3.79 12.33
CA LEU A 195 -16.88 -3.45 11.25
C LEU A 195 -15.89 -4.57 10.94
N ALA A 196 -15.39 -5.28 11.96
CA ALA A 196 -14.53 -6.45 11.76
C ALA A 196 -15.26 -7.60 11.06
N ARG A 197 -16.55 -7.82 11.35
CA ARG A 197 -17.35 -8.83 10.62
C ARG A 197 -17.65 -8.42 9.19
N LEU A 198 -17.93 -7.13 8.97
CA LEU A 198 -18.15 -6.59 7.63
C LEU A 198 -16.92 -6.78 6.76
N SER A 199 -15.74 -6.44 7.28
CA SER A 199 -14.51 -6.50 6.52
C SER A 199 -14.12 -7.93 6.15
N GLU A 200 -14.29 -8.91 7.05
CA GLU A 200 -14.03 -10.32 6.74
C GLU A 200 -14.94 -10.85 5.63
N ARG A 201 -16.21 -10.44 5.60
CA ARG A 201 -17.15 -10.82 4.52
C ARG A 201 -16.76 -10.22 3.18
N VAL A 202 -16.47 -8.92 3.13
CA VAL A 202 -15.99 -8.26 1.91
C VAL A 202 -14.69 -8.91 1.40
N SER A 203 -13.83 -9.31 2.33
CA SER A 203 -12.57 -9.99 2.05
C SER A 203 -12.76 -11.41 1.50
N ALA A 204 -13.72 -12.16 2.06
CA ALA A 204 -14.10 -13.46 1.54
C ALA A 204 -14.67 -13.34 0.12
N ASP A 205 -15.55 -12.36 -0.13
CA ASP A 205 -16.12 -12.10 -1.45
C ASP A 205 -15.05 -11.73 -2.48
N LEU A 206 -14.08 -10.90 -2.10
CA LEU A 206 -12.94 -10.57 -2.96
C LEU A 206 -12.10 -11.80 -3.31
N ARG A 207 -11.78 -12.65 -2.31
CA ARG A 207 -11.04 -13.92 -2.53
C ARG A 207 -11.80 -14.86 -3.45
N ASN A 208 -13.09 -15.08 -3.17
CA ASN A 208 -13.95 -15.97 -3.95
C ASN A 208 -14.09 -15.48 -5.39
N THR A 209 -14.33 -14.18 -5.60
CA THR A 209 -14.47 -13.59 -6.94
C THR A 209 -13.16 -13.68 -7.72
N THR A 210 -12.03 -13.37 -7.09
CA THR A 210 -10.71 -13.45 -7.72
C THR A 210 -10.36 -14.89 -8.09
N TYR A 211 -10.61 -15.84 -7.20
CA TYR A 211 -10.38 -17.25 -7.45
C TYR A 211 -11.26 -17.80 -8.58
N ALA A 212 -12.57 -17.48 -8.56
CA ALA A 212 -13.49 -17.87 -9.61
C ALA A 212 -13.12 -17.27 -10.98
N HIS A 213 -12.64 -16.02 -11.02
CA HIS A 213 -12.19 -15.39 -12.25
C HIS A 213 -10.90 -16.02 -12.79
N LEU A 214 -9.96 -16.38 -11.93
CA LEU A 214 -8.72 -17.07 -12.34
C LEU A 214 -9.01 -18.39 -13.08
N HIS A 215 -10.02 -19.16 -12.66
CA HIS A 215 -10.43 -20.39 -13.34
C HIS A 215 -11.05 -20.17 -14.73
N LYS A 216 -11.48 -18.94 -15.05
CA LYS A 216 -12.01 -18.57 -16.37
C LYS A 216 -10.94 -18.07 -17.34
N LEU A 217 -9.72 -17.80 -16.86
CA LEU A 217 -8.64 -17.32 -17.70
C LEU A 217 -8.05 -18.46 -18.53
N SER A 218 -7.59 -18.15 -19.74
CA SER A 218 -6.99 -19.10 -20.66
C SER A 218 -5.59 -19.53 -20.22
N LEU A 219 -5.12 -20.67 -20.74
CA LEU A 219 -3.77 -21.19 -20.49
C LEU A 219 -2.64 -20.17 -20.81
N GLU A 220 -2.89 -19.30 -21.80
CA GLU A 220 -1.98 -18.23 -22.19
C GLU A 220 -1.60 -17.33 -21.00
N PHE A 221 -2.58 -16.94 -20.19
CA PHE A 221 -2.36 -16.13 -18.99
C PHE A 221 -1.42 -16.82 -17.99
N PHE A 222 -1.63 -18.12 -17.76
CA PHE A 222 -0.81 -18.91 -16.85
C PHE A 222 0.60 -19.17 -17.39
N SER A 223 0.77 -19.25 -18.71
CA SER A 223 2.09 -19.40 -19.34
C SER A 223 2.95 -18.14 -19.20
N ALA A 224 2.32 -16.96 -19.09
CA ALA A 224 3.00 -15.67 -19.02
C ALA A 224 3.32 -15.19 -17.59
N LYS A 225 2.71 -15.76 -16.56
CA LYS A 225 2.84 -15.31 -15.16
C LYS A 225 3.43 -16.41 -14.27
N ARG A 226 4.28 -16.03 -13.31
CA ARG A 226 4.85 -16.97 -12.32
C ARG A 226 3.75 -17.41 -11.34
N THR A 227 3.62 -18.71 -11.07
CA THR A 227 2.63 -19.25 -10.12
C THR A 227 2.72 -18.59 -8.73
N GLY A 228 3.94 -18.30 -8.26
CA GLY A 228 4.15 -17.61 -6.98
C GLY A 228 3.60 -16.19 -6.92
N ASP A 229 3.60 -15.45 -8.05
CA ASP A 229 2.98 -14.11 -8.11
C ASP A 229 1.46 -14.22 -7.93
N LEU A 230 0.83 -15.17 -8.62
CA LEU A 230 -0.61 -15.42 -8.51
C LEU A 230 -1.03 -15.84 -7.09
N VAL A 231 -0.26 -16.72 -6.44
CA VAL A 231 -0.51 -17.10 -5.04
C VAL A 231 -0.38 -15.89 -4.10
N SER A 232 0.63 -15.02 -4.31
CA SER A 232 0.83 -13.82 -3.50
C SER A 232 -0.29 -12.79 -3.66
N ARG A 233 -0.88 -12.71 -4.87
CA ARG A 233 -2.06 -11.87 -5.15
C ARG A 233 -3.27 -12.36 -4.35
N ILE A 234 -3.58 -13.65 -4.38
CA ILE A 234 -4.75 -14.20 -3.67
C ILE A 234 -4.58 -14.13 -2.15
N SER A 235 -3.37 -14.40 -1.64
CA SER A 235 -3.07 -14.42 -0.20
C SER A 235 -2.73 -13.01 0.33
N SER A 236 -1.46 -12.62 0.21
CA SER A 236 -0.92 -11.42 0.87
C SER A 236 -1.51 -10.10 0.39
N ASP A 237 -1.89 -9.99 -0.88
CA ASP A 237 -2.48 -8.74 -1.39
C ASP A 237 -3.93 -8.59 -0.99
N THR A 238 -4.70 -9.68 -1.03
CA THR A 238 -6.03 -9.66 -0.45
C THR A 238 -5.93 -9.29 1.02
N ASP A 239 -5.09 -9.94 1.83
CA ASP A 239 -4.96 -9.65 3.27
C ASP A 239 -4.63 -8.18 3.55
N ARG A 240 -3.78 -7.54 2.74
CA ARG A 240 -3.50 -6.08 2.87
C ARG A 240 -4.71 -5.22 2.57
N ILE A 241 -5.52 -5.60 1.58
CA ILE A 241 -6.78 -4.92 1.26
C ILE A 241 -7.79 -5.13 2.39
N CYS A 242 -7.87 -6.35 2.95
CA CYS A 242 -8.71 -6.70 4.10
C CYS A 242 -8.36 -5.82 5.30
N TYR A 243 -7.08 -5.78 5.67
CA TYR A 243 -6.58 -4.95 6.77
C TYR A 243 -6.92 -3.47 6.55
N PHE A 244 -6.71 -2.95 5.34
CA PHE A 244 -7.08 -1.58 5.01
C PHE A 244 -8.58 -1.32 5.18
N LEU A 245 -9.44 -2.23 4.71
CA LEU A 245 -10.88 -2.06 4.82
C LEU A 245 -11.38 -2.18 6.28
N SER A 246 -10.75 -3.05 7.07
CA SER A 246 -11.14 -3.35 8.45
C SER A 246 -10.73 -2.26 9.43
N ASP A 247 -9.52 -1.76 9.27
CA ASP A 247 -8.82 -0.95 10.27
C ASP A 247 -8.65 0.46 9.73
N THR A 248 -7.87 0.60 8.65
CA THR A 248 -7.49 1.91 8.13
C THR A 248 -8.67 2.72 7.58
N LEU A 249 -9.61 2.12 6.86
CA LEU A 249 -10.75 2.88 6.35
C LEU A 249 -11.69 3.31 7.49
N MET A 250 -11.86 2.45 8.49
CA MET A 250 -12.77 2.67 9.60
C MET A 250 -12.27 3.71 10.57
N ASP A 251 -10.99 3.66 10.91
CA ASP A 251 -10.33 4.72 11.66
C ASP A 251 -10.41 6.04 10.91
N PHE A 252 -10.31 6.04 9.58
CA PHE A 252 -10.31 7.27 8.79
C PHE A 252 -11.69 7.94 8.83
N VAL A 253 -12.75 7.15 8.68
CA VAL A 253 -14.13 7.63 8.80
C VAL A 253 -14.41 8.11 10.23
N THR A 254 -13.97 7.35 11.23
CA THR A 254 -14.14 7.71 12.65
C THR A 254 -13.40 9.00 13.00
N ASP A 255 -12.15 9.13 12.56
CA ASP A 255 -11.32 10.32 12.77
C ASP A 255 -11.92 11.53 12.04
N LEU A 256 -12.46 11.36 10.83
CA LEU A 256 -13.14 12.44 10.10
C LEU A 256 -14.39 12.94 10.85
N VAL A 257 -15.24 12.02 11.33
CA VAL A 257 -16.45 12.35 12.10
C VAL A 257 -16.08 13.03 13.42
N MET A 258 -15.07 12.51 14.12
CA MET A 258 -14.56 13.10 15.36
C MET A 258 -13.97 14.50 15.13
N ILE A 259 -13.16 14.69 14.09
CA ILE A 259 -12.59 15.99 13.73
C ILE A 259 -13.69 17.00 13.42
N ALA A 260 -14.70 16.62 12.65
CA ALA A 260 -15.84 17.48 12.32
C ALA A 260 -16.64 17.85 13.58
N GLY A 261 -16.95 16.87 14.45
CA GLY A 261 -17.68 17.10 15.70
C GLY A 261 -16.91 17.97 16.69
N VAL A 262 -15.60 17.73 16.85
CA VAL A 262 -14.74 18.56 17.71
C VAL A 262 -14.59 19.97 17.13
N ALA A 263 -14.38 20.12 15.83
CA ALA A 263 -14.30 21.44 15.20
C ALA A 263 -15.59 22.23 15.40
N ALA A 264 -16.76 21.62 15.17
CA ALA A 264 -18.05 22.24 15.44
C ALA A 264 -18.18 22.71 16.89
N MET A 265 -17.71 21.89 17.85
CA MET A 265 -17.74 22.23 19.27
C MET A 265 -16.78 23.38 19.63
N LEU A 266 -15.58 23.42 19.04
CA LEU A 266 -14.63 24.52 19.23
C LEU A 266 -15.22 25.86 18.72
N PHE A 267 -15.84 25.86 17.54
CA PHE A 267 -16.51 27.04 17.00
C PHE A 267 -17.74 27.44 17.82
N TYR A 268 -18.47 26.48 18.39
CA TYR A 268 -19.58 26.75 19.30
C TYR A 268 -19.12 27.44 20.59
N MET A 269 -17.94 27.08 21.11
CA MET A 269 -17.38 27.66 22.33
C MET A 269 -16.85 29.08 22.14
N ASP A 270 -15.87 29.27 21.24
CA ASP A 270 -15.34 30.58 20.90
C ASP A 270 -14.79 30.56 19.46
N PRO A 271 -15.45 31.25 18.50
CA PRO A 271 -15.05 31.23 17.10
C PRO A 271 -13.66 31.81 16.84
N VAL A 272 -13.20 32.78 17.63
CA VAL A 272 -11.93 33.47 17.39
C VAL A 272 -10.76 32.61 17.87
N LEU A 273 -10.89 32.04 19.07
CA LEU A 273 -9.94 31.09 19.62
C LEU A 273 -9.89 29.82 18.76
N ALA A 274 -11.03 29.34 18.24
CA ALA A 274 -11.09 28.25 17.27
C ALA A 274 -10.30 28.57 16.00
N LEU A 275 -10.49 29.75 15.40
CA LEU A 275 -9.81 30.12 14.16
C LEU A 275 -8.29 30.26 14.34
N VAL A 276 -7.87 30.87 15.45
CA VAL A 276 -6.45 31.03 15.79
C VAL A 276 -5.77 29.68 16.05
N THR A 277 -6.43 28.78 16.76
CA THR A 277 -5.85 27.46 17.08
C THR A 277 -5.86 26.50 15.90
N LEU A 278 -6.93 26.51 15.10
CA LEU A 278 -7.03 25.74 13.86
C LEU A 278 -6.12 26.27 12.74
N CYS A 279 -5.52 27.45 12.88
CA CYS A 279 -4.50 27.94 11.94
C CYS A 279 -3.27 27.02 11.85
N SER A 280 -3.02 26.17 12.85
CA SER A 280 -2.00 25.12 12.79
C SER A 280 -2.34 24.01 11.77
N PHE A 281 -3.62 23.76 11.49
CA PHE A 281 -4.07 22.69 10.60
C PHE A 281 -3.64 22.89 9.14
N PRO A 282 -3.83 24.05 8.50
CA PRO A 282 -3.30 24.33 7.16
C PRO A 282 -1.79 24.09 7.04
N LEU A 283 -1.02 24.39 8.09
CA LEU A 283 0.43 24.17 8.11
C LEU A 283 0.77 22.67 8.10
N VAL A 284 0.07 21.86 8.89
CA VAL A 284 0.23 20.40 8.88
C VAL A 284 -0.21 19.81 7.53
N ALA A 285 -1.33 20.28 6.99
CA ALA A 285 -1.81 19.89 5.67
C ALA A 285 -0.76 20.19 4.59
N PHE A 286 -0.21 21.40 4.59
CA PHE A 286 0.86 21.81 3.68
C PHE A 286 2.10 20.90 3.78
N LEU A 287 2.58 20.62 5.00
CA LEU A 287 3.73 19.73 5.23
C LEU A 287 3.45 18.31 4.71
N THR A 288 2.24 17.82 4.93
CA THR A 288 1.77 16.51 4.45
C THR A 288 1.74 16.45 2.93
N PHE A 289 1.12 17.43 2.27
CA PHE A 289 1.04 17.49 0.80
C PHE A 289 2.42 17.58 0.15
N ARG A 290 3.33 18.37 0.74
CA ARG A 290 4.70 18.52 0.22
C ARG A 290 5.52 17.24 0.34
N THR A 291 5.34 16.48 1.43
CA THR A 291 6.11 15.25 1.69
C THR A 291 5.52 14.04 0.95
N ARG A 292 4.20 14.00 0.74
CA ARG A 292 3.46 12.90 0.09
C ARG A 292 4.11 12.40 -1.21
N ARG A 293 4.47 13.31 -2.13
CA ARG A 293 5.05 12.93 -3.43
C ARG A 293 6.39 12.21 -3.29
N ARG A 294 7.23 12.65 -2.35
CA ARG A 294 8.55 12.04 -2.10
C ARG A 294 8.41 10.66 -1.46
N LEU A 295 7.53 10.54 -0.46
CA LEU A 295 7.22 9.28 0.21
C LEU A 295 6.65 8.25 -0.77
N SER A 296 5.64 8.62 -1.56
CA SER A 296 5.02 7.72 -2.53
C SER A 296 6.04 7.20 -3.56
N ARG A 297 6.91 8.05 -4.10
CA ARG A 297 8.00 7.62 -4.99
C ARG A 297 8.99 6.70 -4.28
N GLY A 298 9.30 6.98 -3.02
CA GLY A 298 10.17 6.15 -2.18
C GLY A 298 9.62 4.74 -1.96
N PHE A 299 8.35 4.62 -1.55
CA PHE A 299 7.68 3.34 -1.36
C PHE A 299 7.59 2.53 -2.66
N LEU A 300 7.32 3.17 -3.80
CA LEU A 300 7.31 2.50 -5.11
C LEU A 300 8.69 1.94 -5.49
N ARG A 301 9.77 2.66 -5.17
CA ARG A 301 11.14 2.15 -5.36
C ARG A 301 11.43 0.97 -4.42
N GLY A 302 10.95 1.04 -3.17
CA GLY A 302 11.10 -0.03 -2.19
C GLY A 302 10.38 -1.31 -2.63
N SER A 303 9.15 -1.18 -3.13
CA SER A 303 8.38 -2.29 -3.70
C SER A 303 9.12 -2.97 -4.86
N ARG A 304 9.72 -2.19 -5.76
CA ARG A 304 10.53 -2.71 -6.88
C ARG A 304 11.78 -3.47 -6.40
N ALA A 305 12.51 -2.91 -5.44
CA ALA A 305 13.68 -3.60 -4.87
C ALA A 305 13.28 -4.92 -4.18
N TRP A 306 12.10 -4.96 -3.53
CA TRP A 306 11.55 -6.17 -2.94
C TRP A 306 11.18 -7.22 -3.99
N ALA A 307 10.52 -6.81 -5.08
CA ALA A 307 10.19 -7.70 -6.20
C ALA A 307 11.44 -8.34 -6.81
N GLU A 308 12.53 -7.58 -6.97
CA GLU A 308 13.81 -8.09 -7.47
C GLU A 308 14.42 -9.15 -6.54
N MET A 309 14.43 -8.93 -5.22
CA MET A 309 14.90 -9.93 -4.26
C MET A 309 14.03 -11.19 -4.28
N THR A 310 12.71 -11.03 -4.32
CA THR A 310 11.77 -12.16 -4.41
C THR A 310 11.95 -12.94 -5.71
N SER A 311 12.32 -12.28 -6.82
CA SER A 311 12.67 -12.96 -8.07
C SER A 311 13.90 -13.86 -7.92
N VAL A 312 14.93 -13.43 -7.16
CA VAL A 312 16.09 -14.29 -6.87
C VAL A 312 15.64 -15.56 -6.15
N LEU A 313 14.80 -15.45 -5.13
CA LEU A 313 14.27 -16.61 -4.41
C LEU A 313 13.45 -17.53 -5.32
N ALA A 314 12.59 -16.95 -6.16
CA ALA A 314 11.75 -17.70 -7.10
C ALA A 314 12.56 -18.45 -8.17
N ASP A 315 13.74 -17.95 -8.54
CA ASP A 315 14.65 -18.64 -9.48
C ASP A 315 15.47 -19.73 -8.76
N THR A 316 16.01 -19.42 -7.56
CA THR A 316 16.96 -20.29 -6.86
C THR A 316 16.31 -21.46 -6.11
N ILE A 317 15.14 -21.27 -5.48
CA ILE A 317 14.53 -22.33 -4.65
C ILE A 317 14.04 -23.52 -5.48
N PRO A 318 13.24 -23.35 -6.55
CA PRO A 318 12.88 -24.47 -7.43
C PRO A 318 14.10 -25.08 -8.11
N GLY A 319 15.09 -24.25 -8.45
CA GLY A 319 16.36 -24.64 -9.09
C GLY A 319 17.44 -25.19 -8.15
N ILE A 320 17.12 -25.48 -6.89
CA ILE A 320 18.13 -25.77 -5.85
C ILE A 320 19.04 -26.95 -6.21
N ARG A 321 18.51 -27.94 -6.95
CA ARG A 321 19.28 -29.10 -7.43
C ARG A 321 20.43 -28.69 -8.34
N VAL A 322 20.22 -27.68 -9.21
CA VAL A 322 21.25 -27.16 -10.12
C VAL A 322 22.32 -26.42 -9.34
N VAL A 323 21.90 -25.56 -8.40
CA VAL A 323 22.84 -24.81 -7.54
C VAL A 323 23.75 -25.76 -6.77
N LYS A 324 23.18 -26.84 -6.22
CA LYS A 324 23.92 -27.89 -5.52
C LYS A 324 24.84 -28.70 -6.45
N ALA A 325 24.36 -29.06 -7.64
CA ALA A 325 25.16 -29.81 -8.62
C ALA A 325 26.41 -29.04 -9.08
N PHE A 326 26.34 -27.70 -9.15
CA PHE A 326 27.46 -26.85 -9.57
C PHE A 326 28.20 -26.15 -8.39
N ALA A 327 27.90 -26.51 -7.14
CA ALA A 327 28.48 -25.92 -5.92
C ALA A 327 28.47 -24.37 -5.93
N GLN A 328 27.37 -23.76 -6.38
CA GLN A 328 27.22 -22.30 -6.54
C GLN A 328 26.53 -21.60 -5.36
N GLU A 329 26.39 -22.24 -4.19
CA GLU A 329 25.62 -21.67 -3.07
C GLU A 329 26.15 -20.31 -2.62
N ARG A 330 27.48 -20.14 -2.56
CA ARG A 330 28.10 -18.86 -2.17
C ARG A 330 27.74 -17.74 -3.16
N ARG A 331 27.66 -18.04 -4.46
CA ARG A 331 27.31 -17.08 -5.50
C ARG A 331 25.86 -16.64 -5.38
N GLU A 332 24.93 -17.58 -5.18
CA GLU A 332 23.51 -17.28 -5.00
C GLU A 332 23.26 -16.50 -3.69
N VAL A 333 23.96 -16.82 -2.60
CA VAL A 333 23.92 -16.03 -1.36
C VAL A 333 24.43 -14.60 -1.59
N GLN A 334 25.51 -14.41 -2.36
CA GLN A 334 25.99 -13.07 -2.69
C GLN A 334 25.00 -12.29 -3.56
N ARG A 335 24.36 -12.95 -4.55
CA ARG A 335 23.31 -12.36 -5.38
C ARG A 335 22.11 -11.90 -4.54
N PHE A 336 21.68 -12.73 -3.60
CA PHE A 336 20.64 -12.37 -2.63
C PHE A 336 21.06 -11.19 -1.75
N ARG A 337 22.28 -11.21 -1.20
CA ARG A 337 22.82 -10.10 -0.38
C ARG A 337 22.85 -8.77 -1.13
N ALA A 338 23.24 -8.78 -2.42
CA ALA A 338 23.26 -7.58 -3.25
C ALA A 338 21.85 -7.05 -3.56
N ALA A 339 20.86 -7.93 -3.78
CA ALA A 339 19.46 -7.53 -3.93
C ALA A 339 18.91 -6.95 -2.60
N ASN A 340 19.20 -7.59 -1.47
CA ASN A 340 18.76 -7.12 -0.16
C ASN A 340 19.41 -5.78 0.24
N ALA A 341 20.69 -5.55 -0.10
CA ALA A 341 21.36 -4.28 0.16
C ALA A 341 20.65 -3.09 -0.52
N ARG A 342 20.11 -3.29 -1.72
CA ARG A 342 19.29 -2.27 -2.41
C ARG A 342 17.96 -2.00 -1.68
N ILE A 343 17.33 -3.02 -1.10
CA ILE A 343 16.15 -2.82 -0.26
C ILE A 343 16.49 -1.94 0.94
N VAL A 344 17.59 -2.24 1.63
CA VAL A 344 18.06 -1.46 2.78
C VAL A 344 18.32 0.00 2.38
N GLU A 345 19.08 0.22 1.31
CA GLU A 345 19.41 1.57 0.84
C GLU A 345 18.16 2.40 0.49
N VAL A 346 17.18 1.80 -0.20
CA VAL A 346 15.94 2.49 -0.57
C VAL A 346 15.08 2.76 0.65
N ASN A 347 14.92 1.78 1.55
CA ASN A 347 14.13 1.93 2.76
C ASN A 347 14.76 2.92 3.73
N ASP A 348 16.07 2.98 3.87
CA ASP A 348 16.76 3.95 4.74
C ASP A 348 16.50 5.40 4.29
N ARG A 349 16.50 5.66 2.99
CA ARG A 349 16.16 7.00 2.46
C ARG A 349 14.70 7.37 2.76
N VAL A 350 13.79 6.40 2.68
CA VAL A 350 12.36 6.60 3.00
C VAL A 350 12.18 6.80 4.50
N ASN A 351 12.81 5.96 5.32
CA ASN A 351 12.76 6.02 6.77
C ASN A 351 13.34 7.34 7.29
N ARG A 352 14.45 7.83 6.74
CA ARG A 352 14.99 9.15 7.13
C ARG A 352 13.99 10.28 6.90
N LEU A 353 13.27 10.26 5.77
CA LEU A 353 12.22 11.25 5.50
C LEU A 353 11.02 11.08 6.44
N TRP A 354 10.62 9.83 6.68
CA TRP A 354 9.46 9.47 7.49
C TRP A 354 9.67 9.76 8.99
N THR A 355 10.83 9.38 9.53
CA THR A 355 11.21 9.57 10.94
C THR A 355 11.40 11.05 11.28
N PHE A 356 11.71 11.91 10.31
CA PHE A 356 11.74 13.37 10.53
C PHE A 356 10.35 14.02 10.45
N PHE A 357 9.48 13.51 9.58
CA PHE A 357 8.16 14.09 9.34
C PHE A 357 7.22 13.97 10.55
N TRP A 358 7.23 12.84 11.27
CA TRP A 358 6.38 12.62 12.46
C TRP A 358 6.66 13.61 13.60
N PRO A 359 7.92 13.74 14.08
CA PRO A 359 8.27 14.75 15.07
C PRO A 359 7.93 16.17 14.62
N MET A 360 8.06 16.49 13.32
CA MET A 360 7.69 17.81 12.80
C MET A 360 6.18 18.09 12.91
N VAL A 361 5.32 17.11 12.58
CA VAL A 361 3.86 17.26 12.76
C VAL A 361 3.51 17.40 14.25
N ALA A 362 4.10 16.58 15.11
CA ALA A 362 3.92 16.68 16.55
C ALA A 362 4.36 18.05 17.09
N LEU A 363 5.49 18.57 16.62
CA LEU A 363 6.00 19.89 16.98
C LEU A 363 5.04 21.01 16.56
N VAL A 364 4.47 20.95 15.34
CA VAL A 364 3.45 21.92 14.89
C VAL A 364 2.19 21.85 15.75
N ASN A 365 1.74 20.64 16.12
CA ASN A 365 0.60 20.47 17.03
C ASN A 365 0.90 21.05 18.42
N GLN A 366 2.13 20.90 18.94
CA GLN A 366 2.55 21.51 20.20
C GLN A 366 2.56 23.04 20.12
N PHE A 367 3.04 23.62 19.02
CA PHE A 367 2.90 25.06 18.80
C PHE A 367 1.43 25.49 18.76
N GLY A 368 0.57 24.72 18.10
CA GLY A 368 -0.87 24.96 18.10
C GLY A 368 -1.49 24.93 19.51
N LEU A 369 -1.04 24.03 20.39
CA LEU A 369 -1.47 23.98 21.79
C LEU A 369 -0.95 25.18 22.60
N ILE A 370 0.31 25.59 22.39
CA ILE A 370 0.89 26.78 23.04
C ILE A 370 0.12 28.03 22.61
N ILE A 371 -0.22 28.15 21.32
CA ILE A 371 -1.05 29.24 20.78
C ILE A 371 -2.43 29.23 21.45
N ALA A 372 -3.05 28.06 21.61
CA ALA A 372 -4.32 27.92 22.31
C ALA A 372 -4.24 28.41 23.76
N TRP A 373 -3.17 28.04 24.47
CA TRP A 373 -2.91 28.54 25.82
C TRP A 373 -2.70 30.05 25.86
N ALA A 374 -1.85 30.60 24.99
CA ALA A 374 -1.51 32.03 25.00
C ALA A 374 -2.74 32.91 24.70
N PHE A 375 -3.47 32.62 23.63
CA PHE A 375 -4.67 33.37 23.27
C PHE A 375 -5.83 33.07 24.21
N GLY A 376 -5.97 31.83 24.66
CA GLY A 376 -7.00 31.44 25.60
C GLY A 376 -6.84 32.12 26.96
N ALA A 377 -5.61 32.17 27.49
CA ALA A 377 -5.30 32.88 28.73
C ALA A 377 -5.57 34.38 28.60
N TRP A 378 -5.19 34.99 27.47
CA TRP A 378 -5.49 36.39 27.20
C TRP A 378 -7.00 36.66 27.13
N ARG A 379 -7.77 35.79 26.47
CA ARG A 379 -9.24 35.87 26.41
C ARG A 379 -9.92 35.73 27.77
N VAL A 380 -9.39 34.88 28.65
CA VAL A 380 -9.85 34.75 30.04
C VAL A 380 -9.53 36.02 30.82
N PHE A 381 -8.33 36.58 30.63
CA PHE A 381 -7.91 37.82 31.29
C PHE A 381 -8.81 39.00 30.91
N ASP A 382 -9.17 39.10 29.63
CA ASP A 382 -10.11 40.11 29.10
C ASP A 382 -11.59 39.79 29.42
N GLN A 383 -11.87 38.75 30.22
CA GLN A 383 -13.22 38.31 30.63
C GLN A 383 -14.15 37.95 29.47
N GLN A 384 -13.60 37.62 28.29
CA GLN A 384 -14.38 37.23 27.11
C GLN A 384 -14.83 35.77 27.19
N ILE A 385 -14.03 34.93 27.83
CA ILE A 385 -14.34 33.51 28.11
C ILE A 385 -14.01 33.20 29.57
N THR A 386 -14.61 32.14 30.09
CA THR A 386 -14.34 31.66 31.45
C THR A 386 -13.19 30.65 31.48
N VAL A 387 -12.68 30.37 32.68
CA VAL A 387 -11.66 29.32 32.90
C VAL A 387 -12.22 27.93 32.52
N GLY A 388 -13.52 27.68 32.76
CA GLY A 388 -14.17 26.43 32.37
C GLY A 388 -14.24 26.26 30.86
N VAL A 389 -14.59 27.31 30.10
CA VAL A 389 -14.56 27.29 28.63
C VAL A 389 -13.14 26.98 28.13
N LEU A 390 -12.13 27.69 28.65
CA LEU A 390 -10.73 27.44 28.25
C LEU A 390 -10.30 25.99 28.53
N THR A 391 -10.64 25.46 29.70
CA THR A 391 -10.29 24.08 30.10
C THR A 391 -10.93 23.05 29.15
N ALA A 392 -12.22 23.20 28.87
CA ALA A 392 -12.92 22.33 27.93
C ALA A 392 -12.40 22.47 26.50
N PHE A 393 -12.10 23.70 26.07
CA PHE A 393 -11.51 24.01 24.78
C PHE A 393 -10.15 23.32 24.59
N LEU A 394 -9.27 23.38 25.60
CA LEU A 394 -7.96 22.72 25.59
C LEU A 394 -8.09 21.19 25.51
N ALA A 395 -9.08 20.61 26.18
CA ALA A 395 -9.38 19.18 26.08
C ALA A 395 -9.87 18.79 24.67
N TYR A 396 -10.71 19.62 24.04
CA TYR A 396 -11.18 19.39 22.67
C TYR A 396 -10.06 19.54 21.64
N ILE A 397 -9.26 20.60 21.67
CA ILE A 397 -8.17 20.79 20.71
C ILE A 397 -7.10 19.70 20.85
N GLY A 398 -6.82 19.21 22.06
CA GLY A 398 -5.94 18.06 22.26
C GLY A 398 -6.45 16.79 21.55
N ARG A 399 -7.77 16.54 21.61
CA ARG A 399 -8.40 15.44 20.87
C ARG A 399 -8.36 15.66 19.36
N PHE A 400 -8.57 16.89 18.90
CA PHE A 400 -8.44 17.24 17.48
C PHE A 400 -7.04 16.89 16.95
N TYR A 401 -5.98 17.31 17.65
CA TYR A 401 -4.60 17.01 17.25
C TYR A 401 -4.28 15.51 17.28
N ALA A 402 -4.78 14.77 18.26
CA ALA A 402 -4.60 13.32 18.32
C ALA A 402 -5.19 12.60 17.09
N ARG A 403 -6.36 13.05 16.62
CA ARG A 403 -7.03 12.48 15.43
C ARG A 403 -6.32 12.86 14.13
N LEU A 404 -5.84 14.10 14.04
CA LEU A 404 -5.01 14.55 12.92
C LEU A 404 -3.72 13.72 12.81
N GLU A 405 -3.07 13.47 13.95
CA GLU A 405 -1.89 12.62 14.04
C GLU A 405 -2.20 11.18 13.58
N SER A 406 -3.34 10.61 13.99
CA SER A 406 -3.80 9.30 13.53
C SER A 406 -3.92 9.23 12.00
N MET A 407 -4.68 10.13 11.38
CA MET A 407 -4.89 10.18 9.92
C MET A 407 -3.59 10.23 9.13
N THR A 408 -2.58 10.91 9.67
CA THR A 408 -1.29 11.05 9.00
C THR A 408 -0.53 9.71 8.95
N ARG A 409 -0.70 8.80 9.92
CA ARG A 409 -0.08 7.44 9.97
C ARG A 409 -0.67 6.53 8.91
N MET A 410 -1.95 6.73 8.64
CA MET A 410 -2.76 5.89 7.77
C MET A 410 -2.41 6.06 6.29
N ALA A 411 -1.76 7.16 5.92
CA ALA A 411 -1.33 7.42 4.55
C ALA A 411 -0.46 6.30 3.96
N ASN A 412 0.41 5.67 4.79
CA ASN A 412 1.26 4.57 4.35
C ASN A 412 0.44 3.29 4.10
N SER A 413 -0.40 2.90 5.06
CA SER A 413 -1.30 1.74 4.93
C SER A 413 -2.18 1.87 3.68
N THR A 414 -2.77 3.06 3.47
CA THR A 414 -3.60 3.37 2.30
C THR A 414 -2.83 3.19 0.99
N GLN A 415 -1.57 3.64 0.92
CA GLN A 415 -0.75 3.47 -0.28
C GLN A 415 -0.42 2.01 -0.57
N ARG A 416 -0.09 1.21 0.46
CA ARG A 416 0.18 -0.22 0.30
C ARG A 416 -1.06 -0.97 -0.16
N ALA A 417 -2.20 -0.66 0.45
CA ALA A 417 -3.49 -1.24 0.07
C ALA A 417 -3.88 -0.87 -1.37
N ALA A 418 -3.64 0.37 -1.80
CA ALA A 418 -3.89 0.79 -3.18
C ALA A 418 -3.04 0.00 -4.18
N ALA A 419 -1.76 -0.27 -3.87
CA ALA A 419 -0.89 -1.08 -4.71
C ALA A 419 -1.32 -2.55 -4.79
N SER A 420 -1.73 -3.14 -3.66
CA SER A 420 -2.29 -4.50 -3.64
C SER A 420 -3.62 -4.57 -4.39
N ALA A 421 -4.51 -3.58 -4.22
CA ALA A 421 -5.76 -3.49 -4.96
C ALA A 421 -5.52 -3.39 -6.47
N GLN A 422 -4.59 -2.54 -6.91
CA GLN A 422 -4.20 -2.43 -8.32
C GLN A 422 -3.86 -3.80 -8.92
N ARG A 423 -3.00 -4.58 -8.25
CA ARG A 423 -2.60 -5.92 -8.72
C ARG A 423 -3.73 -6.95 -8.72
N ILE A 424 -4.66 -6.89 -7.77
CA ILE A 424 -5.87 -7.74 -7.79
C ILE A 424 -6.76 -7.36 -8.98
N PHE A 425 -7.01 -6.06 -9.17
CA PHE A 425 -7.89 -5.59 -10.23
C PHE A 425 -7.30 -5.81 -11.63
N GLU A 426 -5.97 -5.80 -11.80
CA GLU A 426 -5.32 -6.24 -13.04
C GLU A 426 -5.70 -7.67 -13.44
N VAL A 427 -5.86 -8.57 -12.46
CA VAL A 427 -6.32 -9.95 -12.72
C VAL A 427 -7.81 -9.96 -13.03
N LEU A 428 -8.62 -9.29 -12.20
CA LEU A 428 -10.08 -9.25 -12.36
C LEU A 428 -10.54 -8.55 -13.65
N ASP A 429 -9.75 -7.62 -14.16
CA ASP A 429 -10.04 -6.87 -15.39
C ASP A 429 -9.50 -7.57 -16.64
N ARG A 430 -8.73 -8.65 -16.48
CA ARG A 430 -8.24 -9.42 -17.62
C ARG A 430 -9.40 -10.18 -18.25
N VAL A 431 -9.64 -9.92 -19.54
CA VAL A 431 -10.62 -10.64 -20.34
C VAL A 431 -9.99 -11.95 -20.84
N PRO A 432 -10.68 -13.12 -20.73
CA PRO A 432 -10.21 -14.38 -21.29
C PRO A 432 -9.96 -14.29 -22.79
N SER A 433 -8.84 -14.85 -23.29
CA SER A 433 -8.55 -14.82 -24.74
C SER A 433 -9.44 -15.74 -25.58
N VAL A 434 -10.09 -16.72 -24.94
CA VAL A 434 -11.12 -17.58 -25.55
C VAL A 434 -12.43 -17.37 -24.79
N PRO A 435 -13.24 -16.36 -25.15
CA PRO A 435 -14.53 -16.15 -24.50
C PRO A 435 -15.50 -17.27 -24.87
N GLU A 436 -16.37 -17.63 -23.93
CA GLU A 436 -17.47 -18.54 -24.24
C GLU A 436 -18.39 -17.91 -25.31
N PRO A 437 -18.87 -18.68 -26.29
CA PRO A 437 -19.74 -18.16 -27.34
C PRO A 437 -21.07 -17.69 -26.75
N ALA A 438 -21.58 -16.54 -27.21
CA ALA A 438 -22.84 -15.97 -26.73
C ALA A 438 -24.06 -16.88 -26.94
N ARG A 439 -23.97 -17.81 -27.90
CA ARG A 439 -24.95 -18.88 -28.14
C ARG A 439 -24.20 -20.21 -28.18
N PRO A 440 -24.04 -20.91 -27.05
CA PRO A 440 -23.37 -22.19 -27.03
C PRO A 440 -24.20 -23.22 -27.80
N VAL A 441 -23.57 -23.87 -28.78
CA VAL A 441 -24.17 -25.01 -29.47
C VAL A 441 -23.98 -26.21 -28.56
N GLN A 442 -25.06 -26.85 -28.12
CA GLN A 442 -24.95 -28.11 -27.41
C GLN A 442 -24.61 -29.21 -28.42
N PRO A 443 -23.40 -29.81 -28.33
CA PRO A 443 -23.13 -30.98 -29.15
C PRO A 443 -24.06 -32.09 -28.68
N GLY A 444 -24.88 -32.62 -29.59
CA GLY A 444 -25.69 -33.80 -29.33
C GLY A 444 -24.80 -35.06 -29.18
N ARG A 445 -25.16 -36.15 -29.85
CA ARG A 445 -24.30 -37.33 -29.84
C ARG A 445 -23.05 -37.10 -30.70
N LEU A 446 -21.90 -36.95 -30.05
CA LEU A 446 -20.60 -36.81 -30.70
C LEU A 446 -20.22 -38.11 -31.42
N ARG A 447 -19.95 -38.02 -32.72
CA ARG A 447 -19.46 -39.16 -33.53
C ARG A 447 -17.96 -39.38 -33.41
N GLY A 448 -17.21 -38.38 -32.90
CA GLY A 448 -15.76 -38.47 -32.72
C GLY A 448 -14.92 -38.16 -33.97
N GLN A 449 -15.52 -37.62 -35.03
CA GLN A 449 -14.79 -37.12 -36.20
C GLN A 449 -14.07 -35.82 -35.84
N ILE A 450 -12.78 -35.70 -36.19
CA ILE A 450 -11.95 -34.51 -35.93
C ILE A 450 -11.43 -33.99 -37.26
N GLU A 451 -11.56 -32.69 -37.50
CA GLU A 451 -11.08 -32.01 -38.70
C GLU A 451 -10.33 -30.73 -38.34
N LEU A 452 -9.10 -30.63 -38.82
CA LEU A 452 -8.26 -29.44 -38.82
C LEU A 452 -8.15 -28.97 -40.27
N SER A 453 -8.51 -27.71 -40.54
CA SER A 453 -8.51 -27.13 -41.90
C SER A 453 -7.61 -25.91 -41.94
N GLY A 454 -6.44 -26.03 -42.58
CA GLY A 454 -5.49 -24.93 -42.79
C GLY A 454 -5.06 -24.23 -41.51
N VAL A 455 -4.85 -24.98 -40.42
CA VAL A 455 -4.62 -24.39 -39.09
C VAL A 455 -3.17 -23.96 -38.95
N SER A 456 -2.97 -22.68 -38.64
CA SER A 456 -1.67 -22.13 -38.22
C SER A 456 -1.74 -21.66 -36.77
N PHE A 457 -0.70 -21.94 -35.98
CA PHE A 457 -0.64 -21.56 -34.57
C PHE A 457 0.74 -21.01 -34.17
N ARG A 458 0.73 -19.93 -33.38
CA ARG A 458 1.91 -19.27 -32.84
C ARG A 458 1.84 -19.15 -31.32
N PHE A 459 2.97 -19.41 -30.65
CA PHE A 459 3.20 -18.91 -29.29
C PHE A 459 3.97 -17.59 -29.37
N GLY A 460 3.29 -16.47 -29.15
CA GLY A 460 3.87 -15.14 -29.33
C GLY A 460 4.39 -14.93 -30.75
N ASN A 461 5.70 -14.72 -30.89
CA ASN A 461 6.33 -14.50 -32.19
C ASN A 461 6.83 -15.76 -32.91
N ARG A 462 6.63 -16.95 -32.34
CA ARG A 462 7.11 -18.20 -32.91
C ARG A 462 5.98 -19.00 -33.55
N LEU A 463 6.08 -19.27 -34.85
CA LEU A 463 5.22 -20.21 -35.57
C LEU A 463 5.58 -21.64 -35.21
N VAL A 464 4.57 -22.43 -34.83
CA VAL A 464 4.73 -23.82 -34.37
C VAL A 464 3.98 -24.79 -35.29
N VAL A 465 2.79 -24.38 -35.73
CA VAL A 465 1.97 -25.11 -36.71
C VAL A 465 1.71 -24.13 -37.85
N ASP A 466 1.89 -24.58 -39.09
CA ASP A 466 1.73 -23.75 -40.29
C ASP A 466 0.88 -24.49 -41.33
N GLU A 467 -0.30 -23.96 -41.62
CA GLU A 467 -1.29 -24.44 -42.59
C GLU A 467 -1.56 -25.96 -42.55
N VAL A 468 -1.62 -26.54 -41.35
CA VAL A 468 -1.83 -27.98 -41.20
C VAL A 468 -3.31 -28.32 -41.39
N SER A 469 -3.57 -29.27 -42.30
CA SER A 469 -4.88 -29.88 -42.49
C SER A 469 -4.81 -31.38 -42.16
N LEU A 470 -5.70 -31.85 -41.29
CA LEU A 470 -5.74 -33.23 -40.81
C LEU A 470 -7.20 -33.64 -40.59
N LYS A 471 -7.57 -34.83 -41.05
CA LYS A 471 -8.89 -35.40 -40.83
C LYS A 471 -8.74 -36.77 -40.17
N VAL A 472 -9.49 -37.01 -39.10
CA VAL A 472 -9.49 -38.26 -38.33
C VAL A 472 -10.91 -38.81 -38.30
N GLU A 473 -11.09 -40.03 -38.83
CA GLU A 473 -12.39 -40.66 -38.91
C GLU A 473 -12.79 -41.34 -37.58
N PRO A 474 -14.09 -41.53 -37.31
CA PRO A 474 -14.56 -42.17 -36.08
C PRO A 474 -13.93 -43.55 -35.83
N GLY A 475 -13.28 -43.72 -34.68
CA GLY A 475 -12.65 -44.98 -34.27
C GLY A 475 -11.25 -45.21 -34.85
N GLU A 476 -10.72 -44.27 -35.63
CA GLU A 476 -9.37 -44.33 -36.19
C GLU A 476 -8.31 -44.03 -35.12
N MET A 477 -7.22 -44.79 -35.12
CA MET A 477 -6.07 -44.57 -34.24
C MET A 477 -4.90 -44.01 -35.06
N ILE A 478 -4.50 -42.77 -34.78
CA ILE A 478 -3.40 -42.09 -35.46
C ILE A 478 -2.19 -41.90 -34.55
N GLY A 479 -0.98 -41.99 -35.12
CA GLY A 479 0.28 -41.72 -34.43
C GLY A 479 0.96 -40.47 -34.97
N LEU A 480 1.18 -39.47 -34.12
CA LEU A 480 1.91 -38.25 -34.49
C LEU A 480 3.41 -38.42 -34.22
N VAL A 481 4.22 -38.43 -35.28
CA VAL A 481 5.68 -38.62 -35.21
C VAL A 481 6.41 -37.44 -35.83
N GLY A 482 7.57 -37.06 -35.28
CA GLY A 482 8.36 -35.94 -35.76
C GLY A 482 9.40 -35.48 -34.74
N ALA A 483 10.34 -34.64 -35.17
CA ALA A 483 11.41 -34.11 -34.32
C ALA A 483 10.89 -33.27 -33.14
N THR A 484 11.70 -33.11 -32.09
CA THR A 484 11.38 -32.23 -30.95
C THR A 484 11.10 -30.81 -31.44
N GLY A 485 9.97 -30.23 -31.03
CA GLY A 485 9.55 -28.89 -31.47
C GLY A 485 8.76 -28.84 -32.78
N ALA A 486 8.48 -29.96 -33.43
CA ALA A 486 7.64 -30.03 -34.64
C ALA A 486 6.12 -29.80 -34.41
N GLY A 487 5.72 -29.24 -33.27
CA GLY A 487 4.30 -28.94 -32.99
C GLY A 487 3.41 -30.10 -32.55
N LYS A 488 3.96 -31.31 -32.34
CA LYS A 488 3.19 -32.52 -31.97
C LYS A 488 2.34 -32.46 -30.70
N SER A 489 2.71 -31.61 -29.74
CA SER A 489 1.94 -31.41 -28.49
C SER A 489 0.99 -30.21 -28.58
N THR A 490 1.12 -29.44 -29.67
CA THR A 490 0.29 -28.27 -29.96
C THR A 490 -0.90 -28.66 -30.83
N LEU A 491 -0.66 -29.54 -31.82
CA LEU A 491 -1.68 -30.42 -32.41
C LEU A 491 -2.17 -31.41 -31.36
#